data_AF-A0A2G3AAW6-F1
#
_entry.id   AF-A0A2G3AAW6-F1
#
_cell.length_a   1.000
_cell.length_b   1.000
_cell.length_c   1.000
_cell.angle_alpha   90.00
_cell.angle_beta   90.00
_cell.angle_gamma   90.00
#
_symmetry.space_group_name_H-M   'P 1'
#
loop_
_entity.id
_entity.type
_entity.pdbx_description
1 polymer ?
#
loop_
_entity_poly.entity_id
_entity_poly.type
_entity_poly.pdbx_seq_one_letter_code
_entity_poly.pdbx_strand_id
1 'polypeptide(L)'
;MEALYSKLYSKYSKLKKEKDTGMESLSREQEEKFVNYVTAADEMIEYLRSETDRLREQVNELRSEMASMRSVKDEEKIQYQKLLMEENQKSKELHDEIQRLQQLAEEGTCFNASNDKGKNRQIITVGDSLPDGSTMTTKKNRRQSLFIVQDALTQSPMEELPSRTEQPTTSSYRYTEPACCRRNVDISGDDAADISPASCIFQDLVQWLVGMKFSTVSENEELCISVLHESSGLSFSLTLTKNASTEPELVYRVLSLGTFERVAPEWMRDTIMFSPNMCPLFFQKVSRVIKPSC
;
A
#
# COMPACT_ATOMS: atom_id res chain seq x y z
N MET A 1 -37.17 -69.37 61.44
CA MET A 1 -36.29 -68.98 60.31
C MET A 1 -36.98 -68.00 59.35
N GLU A 2 -38.26 -68.18 59.00
CA GLU A 2 -38.98 -67.30 58.05
C GLU A 2 -38.99 -65.81 58.42
N ALA A 3 -39.22 -65.44 59.69
CA ALA A 3 -39.25 -64.04 60.11
C ALA A 3 -37.94 -63.28 59.82
N LEU A 4 -36.79 -63.98 59.87
CA LEU A 4 -35.49 -63.39 59.53
C LEU A 4 -35.34 -63.18 58.02
N TYR A 5 -35.83 -64.12 57.21
CA TYR A 5 -35.83 -63.98 55.75
C TYR A 5 -36.76 -62.86 55.28
N SER A 6 -37.97 -62.74 55.85
CA SER A 6 -38.88 -61.62 55.54
C SER A 6 -38.25 -60.27 55.91
N LYS A 7 -37.56 -60.19 57.06
CA LYS A 7 -36.85 -58.97 57.47
C LYS A 7 -35.71 -58.64 56.51
N LEU A 8 -34.93 -59.62 56.08
CA LEU A 8 -33.84 -59.43 55.12
C LEU A 8 -34.39 -58.95 53.76
N TYR A 9 -35.44 -59.59 53.26
CA TYR A 9 -36.08 -59.20 52.00
C TYR A 9 -36.66 -57.79 52.06
N SER A 10 -37.36 -57.43 53.14
CA SER A 10 -37.90 -56.07 53.31
C SER A 10 -36.80 -54.98 53.29
N LYS A 11 -35.65 -55.26 53.93
CA LYS A 11 -34.49 -54.37 53.89
C LYS A 11 -33.90 -54.25 52.49
N TYR A 12 -33.75 -55.37 51.79
CA TYR A 12 -33.27 -55.38 50.41
C TYR A 12 -34.21 -54.58 49.50
N SER A 13 -35.53 -54.83 49.56
CA SER A 13 -36.51 -54.12 48.75
C SER A 13 -36.50 -52.61 49.02
N LYS A 14 -36.36 -52.20 50.29
CA LYS A 14 -36.25 -50.78 50.66
C LYS A 14 -34.98 -50.16 50.07
N LEU A 15 -33.83 -50.80 50.27
CA LEU A 15 -32.54 -50.32 49.75
C LEU A 15 -32.52 -50.28 48.21
N LYS A 16 -33.09 -51.29 47.57
CA LYS A 16 -33.22 -51.36 46.10
C LYS A 16 -34.07 -50.22 45.58
N LYS A 17 -35.23 -49.96 46.22
CA LYS A 17 -36.10 -48.83 45.86
C LYS A 17 -35.41 -47.48 46.09
N GLU A 18 -34.72 -47.29 47.21
CA GLU A 18 -33.95 -46.06 47.48
C GLU A 18 -32.83 -45.85 46.45
N LYS A 19 -32.10 -46.91 46.08
CA LYS A 19 -31.08 -46.84 45.03
C LYS A 19 -31.69 -46.47 43.67
N ASP A 20 -32.76 -47.15 43.27
CA ASP A 20 -33.37 -46.96 41.96
C ASP A 20 -33.96 -45.53 41.84
N THR A 21 -34.63 -45.05 42.89
CA THR A 21 -35.13 -43.66 42.93
C THR A 21 -34.02 -42.62 42.96
N GLY A 22 -32.91 -42.87 43.68
CA GLY A 22 -31.74 -42.00 43.66
C GLY A 22 -31.08 -41.91 42.27
N MET A 23 -30.99 -43.04 41.57
CA MET A 23 -30.48 -43.10 40.19
C MET A 23 -31.39 -42.35 39.21
N GLU A 24 -32.71 -42.51 39.31
CA GLU A 24 -33.67 -41.77 38.49
C GLU A 24 -33.60 -40.26 38.75
N SER A 25 -33.46 -39.84 40.00
CA SER A 25 -33.32 -38.42 40.35
C SER A 25 -32.04 -37.81 39.76
N LEU A 26 -30.91 -38.51 39.90
CA LEU A 26 -29.64 -38.05 39.34
C LEU A 26 -29.69 -38.00 37.81
N SER A 27 -30.30 -39.01 37.18
CA SER A 27 -30.48 -39.05 35.72
C SER A 27 -31.32 -37.86 35.25
N ARG A 28 -32.39 -37.51 35.96
CA ARG A 28 -33.25 -36.37 35.61
C ARG A 28 -32.52 -35.04 35.75
N GLU A 29 -31.72 -34.87 36.82
CA GLU A 29 -30.91 -33.67 37.03
C GLU A 29 -29.84 -33.51 35.95
N GLN A 30 -29.21 -34.61 35.53
CA GLN A 30 -28.25 -34.58 34.43
C GLN A 30 -28.92 -34.20 33.10
N GLU A 31 -30.06 -34.82 32.80
CA GLU A 31 -30.83 -34.51 31.59
C GLU A 31 -31.20 -33.02 31.52
N GLU A 32 -31.69 -32.45 32.62
CA GLU A 32 -32.03 -31.02 32.70
C GLU A 32 -30.82 -30.13 32.41
N LYS A 33 -29.63 -30.46 32.96
CA LYS A 33 -28.40 -29.73 32.67
C LYS A 33 -28.02 -29.83 31.19
N PHE A 34 -28.09 -31.02 30.60
CA PHE A 34 -27.79 -31.22 29.18
C PHE A 34 -28.74 -30.42 28.29
N VAL A 35 -30.05 -30.48 28.57
CA VAL A 35 -31.06 -29.70 27.83
C VAL A 35 -30.76 -28.21 27.93
N ASN A 36 -30.47 -27.68 29.12
CA ASN A 36 -30.14 -26.26 29.27
C ASN A 36 -28.87 -25.85 28.48
N TYR A 37 -27.83 -26.68 28.50
CA TYR A 37 -26.62 -26.42 27.70
C TYR A 37 -26.90 -26.47 26.20
N VAL A 38 -27.68 -27.44 25.74
CA VAL A 38 -28.06 -27.58 24.33
C VAL A 38 -28.90 -26.38 23.89
N THR A 39 -29.91 -25.99 24.67
CA THR A 39 -30.74 -24.81 24.37
C THR A 39 -29.92 -23.53 24.30
N ALA A 40 -29.02 -23.28 25.26
CA ALA A 40 -28.15 -22.11 25.23
C ALA A 40 -27.18 -22.12 24.04
N ALA A 41 -26.67 -23.29 23.67
CA ALA A 41 -25.81 -23.43 22.49
C ALA A 41 -26.59 -23.18 21.19
N ASP A 42 -27.80 -23.73 21.06
CA ASP A 42 -28.66 -23.55 19.90
C ASP A 42 -29.08 -22.08 19.73
N GLU A 43 -29.43 -21.38 20.82
CA GLU A 43 -29.71 -19.94 20.80
C GLU A 43 -28.52 -19.13 20.26
N MET A 44 -27.30 -19.44 20.69
CA MET A 44 -26.09 -18.77 20.21
C MET A 44 -25.81 -19.08 18.74
N ILE A 45 -26.01 -20.32 18.31
CA ILE A 45 -25.84 -20.73 16.90
C ILE A 45 -26.83 -19.98 16.02
N GLU A 46 -28.10 -19.89 16.41
CA GLU A 46 -29.13 -19.16 15.66
C GLU A 46 -28.83 -17.66 15.61
N TYR A 47 -28.39 -17.06 16.71
CA TYR A 47 -27.93 -15.67 16.71
C TYR A 47 -26.80 -15.44 15.70
N LEU A 48 -25.75 -16.27 15.73
CA LEU A 48 -24.62 -16.14 14.81
C LEU A 48 -25.02 -16.36 13.34
N ARG A 49 -25.94 -17.28 13.07
CA ARG A 49 -26.51 -17.48 11.72
C ARG A 49 -27.22 -16.23 11.23
N SER A 50 -28.13 -15.68 12.04
CA SER A 50 -28.87 -14.47 11.69
C SER A 50 -27.95 -13.26 11.47
N GLU A 51 -26.90 -13.14 12.28
CA GLU A 51 -25.90 -12.07 12.14
C GLU A 51 -25.07 -12.24 10.86
N THR A 52 -24.68 -13.47 10.55
CA THR A 52 -23.97 -13.79 9.30
C THR A 52 -24.80 -13.44 8.08
N ASP A 53 -26.10 -13.75 8.10
CA ASP A 53 -27.01 -13.44 7.00
C ASP A 53 -27.21 -11.93 6.86
N ARG A 54 -27.39 -11.20 7.97
CA ARG A 54 -27.46 -9.73 7.99
C ARG A 54 -26.20 -9.08 7.41
N LEU A 55 -25.02 -9.52 7.83
CA LEU A 55 -23.75 -8.99 7.33
C LEU A 55 -23.57 -9.29 5.84
N ARG A 56 -23.99 -10.48 5.38
CA ARG A 56 -23.96 -10.86 3.98
C ARG A 56 -24.86 -9.96 3.13
N GLU A 57 -26.05 -9.62 3.61
CA GLU A 57 -26.95 -8.67 2.96
C GLU A 57 -26.31 -7.28 2.83
N GLN A 58 -25.73 -6.74 3.91
CA GLN A 58 -25.04 -5.44 3.89
C GLN A 58 -23.87 -5.42 2.89
N VAL A 59 -23.06 -6.48 2.85
CA VAL A 59 -21.94 -6.60 1.90
C VAL A 59 -22.46 -6.62 0.46
N ASN A 60 -23.57 -7.31 0.19
CA ASN A 60 -24.17 -7.35 -1.13
C ASN A 60 -24.73 -5.99 -1.55
N GLU A 61 -25.40 -5.29 -0.63
CA GLU A 61 -25.91 -3.93 -0.85
C GLU A 61 -24.77 -2.96 -1.20
N LEU A 62 -23.74 -2.86 -0.35
CA LEU A 62 -22.56 -2.01 -0.60
C LEU A 62 -21.85 -2.38 -1.91
N ARG A 63 -21.76 -3.67 -2.24
CA ARG A 63 -21.18 -4.12 -3.50
C ARG A 63 -22.01 -3.65 -4.70
N SER A 64 -23.33 -3.68 -4.58
CA SER A 64 -24.24 -3.19 -5.63
C SER A 64 -24.16 -1.67 -5.79
N GLU A 65 -24.07 -0.92 -4.69
CA GLU A 65 -23.87 0.53 -4.71
C GLU A 65 -22.54 0.90 -5.38
N MET A 66 -21.45 0.22 -5.01
CA MET A 66 -20.14 0.43 -5.64
C MET A 66 -20.16 0.12 -7.15
N ALA A 67 -20.85 -0.94 -7.57
CA ALA A 67 -21.00 -1.26 -8.97
C ALA A 67 -21.79 -0.17 -9.72
N SER A 68 -22.87 0.33 -9.12
CA SER A 68 -23.67 1.43 -9.65
C SER A 68 -22.85 2.72 -9.78
N MET A 69 -22.14 3.13 -8.72
CA MET A 69 -21.25 4.30 -8.75
C MET A 69 -20.17 4.20 -9.83
N ARG A 70 -19.57 3.01 -9.99
CA ARG A 70 -18.55 2.79 -11.02
C ARG A 70 -19.15 2.92 -12.42
N SER A 71 -20.35 2.35 -12.63
CA SER A 71 -21.09 2.49 -13.89
C SER A 71 -21.42 3.95 -14.22
N VAL A 72 -21.86 4.74 -13.24
CA VAL A 72 -22.16 6.18 -13.44
C VAL A 72 -20.89 6.93 -13.85
N LYS A 73 -19.77 6.71 -13.15
CA LYS A 73 -18.49 7.35 -13.48
C LYS A 73 -17.96 6.95 -14.86
N ASP A 74 -18.15 5.69 -15.25
CA ASP A 74 -17.75 5.20 -16.57
C ASP A 74 -18.58 5.87 -17.67
N GLU A 75 -19.90 6.05 -17.46
CA GLU A 75 -20.78 6.79 -18.37
C GLU A 75 -20.36 8.27 -18.45
N GLU A 76 -20.11 8.94 -17.33
CA GLU A 76 -19.60 10.33 -17.30
C GLU A 76 -18.29 10.48 -18.07
N LYS A 77 -17.38 9.51 -17.92
CA LYS A 77 -16.10 9.50 -18.64
C LYS A 77 -16.31 9.36 -20.15
N ILE A 78 -17.25 8.52 -20.59
CA ILE A 78 -17.61 8.38 -22.01
C ILE A 78 -18.17 9.70 -22.54
N GLN A 79 -19.07 10.35 -21.80
CA GLN A 79 -19.64 11.65 -22.18
C GLN A 79 -18.57 12.74 -22.29
N TYR A 80 -17.66 12.81 -21.31
CA TYR A 80 -16.55 13.77 -21.33
C TYR A 80 -15.62 13.55 -22.53
N GLN A 81 -15.26 12.29 -22.81
CA GLN A 81 -14.42 11.95 -23.96
C GLN A 81 -15.07 12.33 -25.28
N LYS A 82 -16.39 12.11 -25.41
CA LYS A 82 -17.17 12.52 -26.58
C LYS A 82 -17.13 14.04 -26.77
N LEU A 83 -17.45 14.81 -25.73
CA LEU A 83 -17.43 16.27 -25.78
C LEU A 83 -16.05 16.82 -26.13
N LEU A 84 -15.00 16.22 -25.57
CA LEU A 84 -13.61 16.59 -25.87
C LEU A 84 -13.27 16.37 -27.34
N MET A 85 -13.74 15.28 -27.96
CA MET A 85 -13.55 15.04 -29.39
C MET A 85 -14.29 16.08 -30.24
N GLU A 86 -15.52 16.44 -29.87
CA GLU A 86 -16.31 17.45 -30.57
C GLU A 86 -15.67 18.84 -30.49
N GLU A 87 -15.20 19.27 -29.31
CA GLU A 87 -14.54 20.58 -29.15
C GLU A 87 -13.19 20.65 -29.88
N ASN A 88 -12.40 19.56 -29.88
CA ASN A 88 -11.17 19.51 -30.68
C ASN A 88 -11.46 19.63 -32.19
N GLN A 89 -12.55 19.01 -32.66
CA GLN A 89 -12.97 19.11 -34.06
C GLN A 89 -13.39 20.56 -34.41
N LYS A 90 -14.20 21.21 -33.57
CA LYS A 90 -14.58 22.62 -33.75
C LYS A 90 -13.37 23.55 -33.70
N SER A 91 -12.42 23.31 -32.78
CA SER A 91 -11.20 24.10 -32.68
C SER A 91 -10.35 23.99 -33.95
N LYS A 92 -10.34 22.81 -34.59
CA LYS A 92 -9.66 22.62 -35.87
C LYS A 92 -10.36 23.39 -37.00
N GLU A 93 -11.68 23.30 -37.09
CA GLU A 93 -12.47 24.05 -38.08
C GLU A 93 -12.30 25.57 -37.92
N LEU A 94 -12.32 26.07 -36.68
CA LEU A 94 -12.03 27.47 -36.38
C LEU A 94 -10.61 27.87 -36.76
N HIS A 95 -9.62 27.01 -36.51
CA HIS A 95 -8.25 27.27 -36.91
C HIS A 95 -8.09 27.36 -38.43
N ASP A 96 -8.69 26.41 -39.16
CA ASP A 96 -8.68 26.38 -40.63
C ASP A 96 -9.38 27.65 -41.20
N GLU A 97 -10.48 28.07 -40.58
CA GLU A 97 -11.20 29.29 -40.93
C GLU A 97 -10.40 30.57 -40.65
N ILE A 98 -9.72 30.66 -39.50
CA ILE A 98 -8.82 31.78 -39.18
C ILE A 98 -7.69 31.84 -40.22
N GLN A 99 -7.09 30.70 -40.57
CA GLN A 99 -6.04 30.64 -41.58
C GLN A 99 -6.55 31.12 -42.95
N ARG A 100 -7.76 30.70 -43.35
CA ARG A 100 -8.41 31.16 -44.58
C ARG A 100 -8.64 32.68 -44.58
N LEU A 101 -9.10 33.23 -43.46
CA LEU A 101 -9.32 34.67 -43.32
C LEU A 101 -8.00 35.47 -43.34
N GLN A 102 -6.93 34.95 -42.74
CA GLN A 102 -5.61 35.56 -42.82
C GLN A 102 -5.07 35.61 -44.25
N GLN A 103 -5.22 34.53 -45.01
CA GLN A 103 -4.84 34.49 -46.44
C GLN A 103 -5.60 35.53 -47.26
N LEU A 104 -6.91 35.67 -47.05
CA LEU A 104 -7.72 36.69 -47.72
C LEU A 104 -7.33 38.12 -47.35
N ALA A 105 -6.94 38.36 -46.10
CA ALA A 105 -6.45 39.68 -45.65
C ALA A 105 -5.09 40.04 -46.28
N GLU A 106 -4.20 39.06 -46.43
CA GLU A 106 -2.92 39.23 -47.14
C GLU A 106 -3.13 39.51 -48.63
N GLU A 107 -4.05 38.80 -49.31
CA GLU A 107 -4.40 39.02 -50.71
C GLU A 107 -5.07 40.39 -50.96
N GLY A 108 -5.89 40.87 -50.02
CA GLY A 108 -6.51 42.21 -50.08
C GLY A 108 -5.53 43.38 -49.88
N THR A 109 -4.32 43.12 -49.39
CA THR A 109 -3.31 44.15 -49.10
C THR A 109 -2.39 44.44 -50.30
N CYS A 110 -2.49 43.68 -51.40
CA CYS A 110 -1.63 43.86 -52.59
C CYS A 110 -2.05 44.96 -53.59
N PHE A 111 -3.06 45.79 -53.30
CA PHE A 111 -3.55 46.79 -54.27
C PHE A 111 -3.35 48.27 -53.94
N ASN A 112 -2.66 48.64 -52.86
CA ASN A 112 -2.39 50.07 -52.59
C ASN A 112 -0.94 50.34 -52.16
N ALA A 113 -0.08 50.67 -53.14
CA ALA A 113 0.81 51.83 -53.09
C ALA A 113 1.80 51.81 -54.27
N SER A 114 1.42 52.45 -55.38
CA SER A 114 2.35 52.99 -56.36
C SER A 114 2.04 54.48 -56.54
N ASN A 115 3.10 55.29 -56.60
CA ASN A 115 3.17 56.75 -56.77
C ASN A 115 2.93 57.56 -55.47
N ASP A 116 3.65 58.63 -55.10
CA ASP A 116 4.53 59.54 -55.85
C ASP A 116 5.44 60.31 -54.86
N LYS A 117 6.47 60.95 -55.42
CA LYS A 117 7.52 61.77 -54.83
C LYS A 117 7.02 62.98 -54.01
N GLY A 118 7.67 63.17 -52.86
CA GLY A 118 8.30 64.41 -52.40
C GLY A 118 7.50 65.72 -52.33
N LYS A 119 7.30 66.24 -51.10
CA LYS A 119 7.83 67.55 -50.64
C LYS A 119 7.46 67.84 -49.18
N ASN A 120 8.51 68.07 -48.39
CA ASN A 120 8.63 68.89 -47.19
C ASN A 120 7.37 69.40 -46.50
N ARG A 121 7.17 68.97 -45.25
CA ARG A 121 6.80 69.89 -44.17
C ARG A 121 7.50 69.49 -42.86
N GLN A 122 8.34 70.41 -42.42
CA GLN A 122 9.20 70.39 -41.23
C GLN A 122 8.37 70.71 -39.98
N ILE A 123 9.01 70.59 -38.80
CA ILE A 123 8.70 71.10 -37.44
C ILE A 123 8.34 69.95 -36.46
N ILE A 124 9.05 69.60 -35.37
CA ILE A 124 10.24 70.10 -34.65
C ILE A 124 10.84 68.88 -33.90
N THR A 125 12.16 68.78 -33.80
CA THR A 125 12.85 67.96 -32.80
C THR A 125 13.88 68.82 -32.05
N VAL A 126 13.83 68.79 -30.72
CA VAL A 126 14.90 69.17 -29.77
C VAL A 126 14.77 68.15 -28.61
N GLY A 127 15.79 67.44 -28.14
CA GLY A 127 17.22 67.48 -28.42
C GLY A 127 17.94 66.20 -27.98
N ASP A 128 19.26 66.23 -28.19
CA ASP A 128 20.33 65.25 -27.91
C ASP A 128 20.15 64.35 -26.67
N SER A 129 20.55 63.08 -26.65
CA SER A 129 21.95 62.65 -26.86
C SER A 129 22.13 61.14 -27.09
N LEU A 130 23.14 60.80 -27.91
CA LEU A 130 23.76 59.53 -28.35
C LEU A 130 24.13 58.47 -27.27
N PRO A 131 24.76 57.30 -27.61
CA PRO A 131 24.53 56.30 -28.68
C PRO A 131 24.48 54.86 -28.05
N ASP A 132 24.31 53.71 -28.71
CA ASP A 132 25.26 53.06 -29.61
C ASP A 132 24.79 51.61 -29.93
N GLY A 133 25.23 51.07 -31.07
CA GLY A 133 25.51 49.63 -31.17
C GLY A 133 24.52 48.68 -31.86
N SER A 134 24.41 48.79 -33.19
CA SER A 134 24.58 47.71 -34.19
C SER A 134 23.91 46.32 -33.96
N THR A 135 22.79 46.03 -34.65
CA THR A 135 22.65 45.26 -35.92
C THR A 135 22.84 43.72 -35.91
N MET A 136 21.71 43.05 -36.23
CA MET A 136 21.52 41.99 -37.27
C MET A 136 21.66 40.48 -36.94
N THR A 137 20.49 39.82 -37.04
CA THR A 137 20.18 38.56 -37.79
C THR A 137 20.85 37.25 -37.33
N THR A 138 20.14 36.14 -37.08
CA THR A 138 19.39 35.31 -38.06
C THR A 138 18.68 34.15 -37.33
N LYS A 139 17.59 33.65 -37.93
CA LYS A 139 16.72 32.55 -37.48
C LYS A 139 17.41 31.16 -37.47
N LYS A 140 17.09 30.25 -36.53
CA LYS A 140 16.29 29.00 -36.79
C LYS A 140 16.09 28.07 -35.57
N ASN A 141 14.86 27.56 -35.52
CA ASN A 141 14.21 26.57 -34.65
C ASN A 141 15.00 25.38 -34.07
N ARG A 142 14.70 25.01 -32.82
CA ARG A 142 14.48 23.62 -32.40
C ARG A 142 13.51 23.55 -31.21
N ARG A 143 12.47 22.73 -31.35
CA ARG A 143 11.45 22.42 -30.33
C ARG A 143 12.08 21.62 -29.17
N GLN A 144 11.71 21.93 -27.93
CA GLN A 144 11.18 20.98 -26.95
C GLN A 144 10.81 21.71 -25.65
N SER A 145 9.54 21.54 -25.25
CA SER A 145 9.03 21.81 -23.92
C SER A 145 9.79 21.00 -22.88
N LEU A 146 10.02 21.56 -21.69
CA LEU A 146 9.67 21.02 -20.38
C LEU A 146 10.07 22.04 -19.29
N PHE A 147 9.09 22.33 -18.43
CA PHE A 147 9.12 22.88 -17.08
C PHE A 147 10.23 23.86 -16.64
N ILE A 148 9.77 25.07 -16.33
CA ILE A 148 10.41 26.02 -15.43
C ILE A 148 10.43 25.40 -14.02
N VAL A 149 11.64 25.19 -13.49
CA VAL A 149 11.93 25.37 -12.07
C VAL A 149 12.69 26.69 -11.97
N GLN A 150 12.03 27.70 -11.41
CA GLN A 150 12.64 28.84 -10.70
C GLN A 150 12.36 28.54 -9.22
N ASP A 151 13.27 28.72 -8.27
CA ASP A 151 14.17 29.85 -8.17
C ASP A 151 15.31 29.56 -7.15
N ALA A 152 16.45 30.22 -7.40
CA ALA A 152 17.51 30.71 -6.49
C ALA A 152 18.05 29.80 -5.35
N LEU A 153 19.36 29.62 -5.12
CA LEU A 153 20.40 30.64 -4.96
C LEU A 153 21.82 30.07 -5.21
N THR A 154 22.52 30.67 -6.17
CA THR A 154 23.89 31.22 -6.12
C THR A 154 24.98 30.54 -5.27
N GLN A 155 26.02 29.99 -5.92
CA GLN A 155 27.42 30.48 -5.92
C GLN A 155 28.34 29.60 -6.80
N SER A 156 29.33 30.23 -7.43
CA SER A 156 30.34 29.76 -8.41
C SER A 156 31.71 30.30 -7.95
N PRO A 157 32.91 30.04 -8.56
CA PRO A 157 33.44 28.99 -9.45
C PRO A 157 34.65 28.27 -8.78
N MET A 158 35.27 27.21 -9.30
CA MET A 158 36.36 27.22 -10.29
C MET A 158 36.89 25.80 -10.54
N GLU A 159 37.46 25.64 -11.74
CA GLU A 159 38.09 24.47 -12.33
C GLU A 159 39.23 23.84 -11.51
N GLU A 160 39.41 22.52 -11.63
CA GLU A 160 40.71 21.91 -11.98
C GLU A 160 40.55 20.42 -12.34
N LEU A 161 41.04 20.05 -13.53
CA LEU A 161 41.41 18.70 -13.99
C LEU A 161 42.88 18.84 -14.46
N PRO A 162 43.81 17.84 -14.41
CA PRO A 162 43.65 16.45 -14.88
C PRO A 162 44.45 15.39 -14.04
N SER A 163 44.28 14.07 -14.15
CA SER A 163 44.88 13.20 -15.18
C SER A 163 44.87 11.71 -14.73
N ARG A 164 44.50 10.82 -15.68
CA ARG A 164 44.93 9.41 -15.99
C ARG A 164 45.68 8.59 -14.90
N THR A 165 45.49 7.28 -14.67
CA THR A 165 45.33 6.13 -15.60
C THR A 165 44.99 4.82 -14.82
N GLU A 166 44.38 3.84 -15.51
CA GLU A 166 44.42 2.37 -15.29
C GLU A 166 43.51 1.68 -14.23
N GLN A 167 42.37 1.17 -14.73
CA GLN A 167 41.80 -0.21 -14.65
C GLN A 167 41.97 -1.11 -13.40
N PRO A 168 41.19 -2.21 -13.25
CA PRO A 168 39.75 -2.42 -13.44
C PRO A 168 39.17 -3.13 -12.19
N THR A 169 37.93 -2.87 -11.77
CA THR A 169 37.29 -3.77 -10.79
C THR A 169 35.78 -3.80 -10.94
N THR A 170 35.32 -5.03 -11.07
CA THR A 170 33.96 -5.53 -10.99
C THR A 170 33.31 -5.18 -9.65
N SER A 171 31.97 -5.19 -9.66
CA SER A 171 31.08 -5.05 -8.50
C SER A 171 31.04 -3.64 -7.92
N SER A 172 29.89 -3.07 -7.60
CA SER A 172 28.83 -3.63 -6.78
C SER A 172 27.64 -2.68 -6.98
N TYR A 173 26.44 -3.20 -7.20
CA TYR A 173 25.22 -2.41 -7.08
C TYR A 173 25.17 -1.89 -5.63
N ARG A 174 25.62 -0.65 -5.42
CA ARG A 174 25.48 0.01 -4.12
C ARG A 174 24.00 0.28 -3.94
N TYR A 175 23.35 -0.45 -3.05
CA TYR A 175 22.06 -0.07 -2.50
C TYR A 175 22.26 1.30 -1.83
N THR A 176 21.84 2.38 -2.50
CA THR A 176 21.70 3.67 -1.83
C THR A 176 20.54 3.53 -0.87
N GLU A 177 20.85 3.45 0.42
CA GLU A 177 19.85 3.45 1.48
C GLU A 177 18.90 4.66 1.29
N PRO A 178 17.59 4.42 1.24
CA PRO A 178 16.63 5.47 1.01
C PRO A 178 16.70 6.49 2.15
N ALA A 179 16.66 7.78 1.81
CA ALA A 179 16.90 8.88 2.75
C ALA A 179 16.00 8.83 4.01
N CYS A 180 14.83 8.23 3.89
CA CYS A 180 13.85 8.03 4.96
C CYS A 180 14.33 7.16 6.13
N CYS A 181 15.31 6.27 5.90
CA CYS A 181 15.77 5.33 6.93
C CYS A 181 17.23 5.61 7.34
N ARG A 182 17.84 6.69 6.84
CA ARG A 182 19.17 7.11 7.25
C ARG A 182 19.13 7.52 8.73
N ARG A 183 19.99 6.93 9.56
CA ARG A 183 20.27 7.48 10.90
C ARG A 183 20.85 8.87 10.70
N ASN A 184 20.20 9.91 11.25
CA ASN A 184 20.82 11.22 11.39
C ASN A 184 21.95 11.07 12.42
N VAL A 185 23.18 10.82 11.97
CA VAL A 185 24.37 10.73 12.83
C VAL A 185 24.99 12.11 13.09
N ASP A 186 24.43 13.18 12.51
CA ASP A 186 24.91 14.53 12.76
C ASP A 186 23.94 15.26 13.70
N ILE A 187 24.16 15.12 15.02
CA ILE A 187 24.11 16.18 16.06
C ILE A 187 24.23 15.53 17.45
N SER A 188 25.24 16.00 18.18
CA SER A 188 25.48 15.88 19.62
C SER A 188 26.03 14.54 20.13
N GLY A 189 27.26 14.62 20.65
CA GLY A 189 27.96 13.50 21.26
C GLY A 189 27.54 13.20 22.70
N ASP A 190 28.17 12.11 23.14
CA ASP A 190 28.34 11.61 24.50
C ASP A 190 27.37 10.52 25.00
N ASP A 191 28.04 9.44 25.41
CA ASP A 191 27.67 8.28 26.23
C ASP A 191 26.54 7.28 25.88
N ALA A 192 27.01 6.02 25.83
CA ALA A 192 26.43 4.77 26.31
C ALA A 192 24.94 4.44 26.06
N ALA A 193 24.76 3.37 25.28
CA ALA A 193 23.69 2.40 25.39
C ALA A 193 22.25 2.92 25.23
N ASP A 194 21.83 3.15 23.98
CA ASP A 194 20.54 2.63 23.52
C ASP A 194 20.53 2.64 21.98
N ILE A 195 20.72 1.47 21.36
CA ILE A 195 20.48 1.34 19.91
C ILE A 195 18.97 1.24 19.74
N SER A 196 18.27 2.36 19.92
CA SER A 196 16.88 2.48 19.47
C SER A 196 16.92 2.58 17.95
N PRO A 197 16.40 1.59 17.19
CA PRO A 197 16.26 1.75 15.76
C PRO A 197 15.17 2.78 15.54
N ALA A 198 15.54 4.03 15.20
CA ALA A 198 14.59 5.05 14.81
C ALA A 198 13.70 4.47 13.69
N SER A 199 12.41 4.29 13.98
CA SER A 199 11.47 3.71 13.01
C SER A 199 11.38 4.62 11.80
N CYS A 200 11.59 4.05 10.63
CA CYS A 200 11.51 4.76 9.36
C CYS A 200 10.02 4.91 8.97
N ILE A 201 9.60 6.01 8.33
CA ILE A 201 8.20 6.19 7.89
C ILE A 201 7.68 5.03 7.02
N PHE A 202 8.57 4.33 6.30
CA PHE A 202 8.22 3.15 5.52
C PHE A 202 7.97 1.92 6.41
N GLN A 203 8.72 1.78 7.51
CA GLN A 203 8.49 0.74 8.50
C GLN A 203 7.11 0.92 9.15
N ASP A 204 6.75 2.15 9.51
CA ASP A 204 5.45 2.48 10.08
C ASP A 204 4.31 2.18 9.08
N LEU A 205 4.47 2.59 7.81
CA LEU A 205 3.50 2.31 6.76
C LEU A 205 3.29 0.80 6.55
N VAL A 206 4.37 0.02 6.49
CA VAL A 206 4.31 -1.43 6.32
C VAL A 206 3.68 -2.10 7.55
N GLN A 207 4.01 -1.62 8.75
CA GLN A 207 3.40 -2.07 9.99
C GLN A 207 1.89 -1.84 10.01
N TRP A 208 1.40 -0.68 9.54
CA TRP A 208 -0.02 -0.40 9.43
C TRP A 208 -0.72 -1.26 8.37
N LEU A 209 -0.07 -1.49 7.22
CA LEU A 209 -0.63 -2.31 6.13
C LEU A 209 -0.77 -3.78 6.51
N VAL A 210 0.24 -4.35 7.15
CA VAL A 210 0.27 -5.77 7.51
C VAL A 210 -0.41 -6.00 8.87
N GLY A 211 -0.47 -4.98 9.73
CA GLY A 211 -0.95 -5.09 11.10
C GLY A 211 0.03 -5.84 12.02
N MET A 212 1.33 -5.76 11.74
CA MET A 212 2.39 -6.44 12.50
C MET A 212 3.56 -5.50 12.77
N LYS A 213 4.22 -5.64 13.92
CA LYS A 213 5.44 -4.89 14.23
C LYS A 213 6.66 -5.52 13.57
N PHE A 214 7.47 -4.69 12.95
CA PHE A 214 8.73 -5.07 12.32
C PHE A 214 9.88 -4.50 13.15
N SER A 215 10.91 -5.31 13.40
CA SER A 215 12.17 -4.83 13.97
C SER A 215 13.33 -5.41 13.18
N THR A 216 14.31 -4.57 12.85
CA THR A 216 15.50 -4.98 12.13
C THR A 216 16.51 -5.57 13.11
N VAL A 217 16.99 -6.78 12.84
CA VAL A 217 18.04 -7.43 13.61
C VAL A 217 19.18 -7.74 12.64
N SER A 218 20.35 -7.16 12.85
CA SER A 218 21.55 -7.55 12.10
C SER A 218 22.25 -8.65 12.88
N GLU A 219 21.95 -9.90 12.57
CA GLU A 219 22.67 -11.06 13.12
C GLU A 219 23.59 -11.60 12.02
N ASN A 220 24.90 -11.62 12.27
CA ASN A 220 25.92 -12.22 11.39
C ASN A 220 26.00 -11.65 9.95
N GLU A 221 25.94 -10.32 9.78
CA GLU A 221 26.02 -9.63 8.47
C GLU A 221 24.86 -9.90 7.50
N GLU A 222 23.88 -10.71 7.89
CA GLU A 222 22.67 -10.97 7.11
C GLU A 222 21.55 -10.00 7.48
N LEU A 223 20.81 -9.53 6.47
CA LEU A 223 19.66 -8.66 6.69
C LEU A 223 18.50 -9.51 7.22
N CYS A 224 18.29 -9.49 8.53
CA CYS A 224 17.21 -10.19 9.20
C CYS A 224 16.15 -9.20 9.72
N ILE A 225 14.89 -9.52 9.46
CA ILE A 225 13.74 -8.76 9.93
C ILE A 225 12.94 -9.67 10.86
N SER A 226 12.73 -9.23 12.09
CA SER A 226 11.81 -9.87 13.03
C SER A 226 10.42 -9.24 12.91
N VAL A 227 9.39 -10.07 12.98
CA VAL A 227 7.99 -9.68 12.86
C VAL A 227 7.23 -10.19 14.08
N LEU A 228 6.40 -9.34 14.68
CA LEU A 228 5.57 -9.64 15.85
C LEU A 228 4.13 -9.17 15.63
N HIS A 229 3.18 -10.07 15.84
CA HIS A 229 1.77 -9.75 15.95
C HIS A 229 1.36 -9.68 17.42
N GLU A 230 1.19 -8.46 17.95
CA GLU A 230 1.09 -8.20 19.39
C GLU A 230 -0.10 -8.88 20.07
N SER A 231 -1.25 -8.94 19.40
CA SER A 231 -2.48 -9.46 20.01
C SER A 231 -2.48 -10.98 20.16
N SER A 232 -1.81 -11.70 19.26
CA SER A 232 -1.71 -13.17 19.32
C SER A 232 -0.39 -13.66 19.91
N GLY A 233 0.62 -12.80 20.02
CA GLY A 233 1.99 -13.19 20.39
C GLY A 233 2.70 -14.03 19.32
N LEU A 234 2.21 -14.05 18.07
CA LEU A 234 2.89 -14.72 16.96
C LEU A 234 4.12 -13.91 16.58
N SER A 235 5.30 -14.54 16.56
CA SER A 235 6.53 -13.92 16.12
C SER A 235 7.35 -14.85 15.22
N PHE A 236 8.01 -14.27 14.23
CA PHE A 236 8.86 -14.97 13.28
C PHE A 236 9.94 -14.03 12.73
N SER A 237 10.99 -14.60 12.15
CA SER A 237 12.02 -13.85 11.43
C SER A 237 12.03 -14.19 9.94
N LEU A 238 12.42 -13.20 9.14
CA LEU A 238 12.66 -13.29 7.71
C LEU A 238 14.09 -12.86 7.43
N THR A 239 14.92 -13.78 6.96
CA THR A 239 16.33 -13.52 6.64
C THR A 239 16.53 -13.55 5.13
N LEU A 240 17.14 -12.52 4.57
CA LEU A 240 17.51 -12.49 3.16
C LEU A 240 18.88 -13.16 2.97
N THR A 241 18.88 -14.36 2.41
CA THR A 241 20.11 -15.09 2.08
C THR A 241 20.50 -14.82 0.63
N LYS A 242 21.75 -14.41 0.42
CA LYS A 242 22.30 -14.17 -0.92
C LYS A 242 23.49 -15.09 -1.17
N ASN A 243 23.26 -16.15 -1.92
CA ASN A 243 24.33 -17.02 -2.38
C ASN A 243 24.99 -16.40 -3.62
N ALA A 244 26.31 -16.56 -3.78
CA ALA A 244 27.10 -15.91 -4.83
C ALA A 244 26.69 -16.26 -6.28
N SER A 245 25.85 -17.28 -6.47
CA SER A 245 25.41 -17.81 -7.78
C SER A 245 23.90 -18.02 -7.95
N THR A 246 23.08 -17.75 -6.92
CA THR A 246 21.63 -18.06 -6.91
C THR A 246 20.80 -16.78 -6.76
N GLU A 247 19.56 -16.78 -7.27
CA GLU A 247 18.58 -15.73 -6.98
C GLU A 247 18.45 -15.53 -5.46
N PRO A 248 18.20 -14.28 -4.99
CA PRO A 248 18.02 -14.03 -3.57
C PRO A 248 16.83 -14.83 -3.03
N GLU A 249 17.01 -15.49 -1.89
CA GLU A 249 15.96 -16.26 -1.23
C GLU A 249 15.68 -15.68 0.17
N LEU A 250 14.41 -15.72 0.55
CA LEU A 250 13.95 -15.31 1.87
C LEU A 250 13.70 -16.56 2.72
N VAL A 251 14.34 -16.62 3.88
CA VAL A 251 14.21 -17.71 4.84
C VAL A 251 13.29 -17.25 5.97
N TYR A 252 12.17 -17.94 6.13
CA TYR A 252 11.27 -17.77 7.26
C TYR A 252 11.63 -18.73 8.38
N ARG A 253 11.66 -18.21 9.61
CA ARG A 253 11.82 -18.99 10.83
C ARG A 253 10.82 -18.54 11.87
N VAL A 254 10.02 -19.48 12.38
CA VAL A 254 9.13 -19.20 13.51
C VAL A 254 9.94 -18.95 14.79
N LEU A 255 9.56 -17.92 15.56
CA LEU A 255 10.13 -17.62 16.87
C LEU A 255 9.16 -18.03 17.98
N SER A 256 7.87 -17.69 17.83
CA SER A 256 6.78 -18.10 18.70
C SER A 256 5.47 -18.18 17.92
N LEU A 257 4.67 -19.22 18.13
CA LEU A 257 3.34 -19.33 17.52
C LEU A 257 2.26 -18.57 18.31
N GLY A 258 2.57 -18.17 19.55
CA GLY A 258 1.61 -17.52 20.44
C GLY A 258 0.33 -18.33 20.59
N THR A 259 -0.82 -17.67 20.48
CA THR A 259 -2.14 -18.32 20.60
C THR A 259 -2.46 -19.30 19.47
N PHE A 260 -1.66 -19.36 18.39
CA PHE A 260 -1.90 -20.23 17.24
C PHE A 260 -1.27 -21.63 17.38
N GLU A 261 -0.62 -21.97 18.50
CA GLU A 261 0.05 -23.27 18.68
C GLU A 261 -0.78 -24.50 18.31
N ARG A 262 -2.11 -24.47 18.48
CA ARG A 262 -3.00 -25.60 18.17
C ARG A 262 -3.63 -25.56 16.78
N VAL A 263 -3.66 -24.40 16.15
CA VAL A 263 -4.37 -24.15 14.89
C VAL A 263 -3.43 -23.79 13.74
N ALA A 264 -2.14 -23.52 14.03
CA ALA A 264 -1.15 -23.18 13.03
C ALA A 264 -0.89 -24.38 12.10
N PRO A 265 -0.95 -24.16 10.77
CA PRO A 265 -0.63 -25.20 9.78
C PRO A 265 0.85 -25.58 9.84
N GLU A 266 1.18 -26.77 9.35
CA GLU A 266 2.55 -27.34 9.40
C GLU A 266 3.59 -26.40 8.81
N TRP A 267 3.31 -25.79 7.65
CA TRP A 267 4.23 -24.86 6.99
C TRP A 267 4.64 -23.66 7.85
N MET A 268 3.81 -23.25 8.82
CA MET A 268 4.09 -22.11 9.70
C MET A 268 5.02 -22.50 10.87
N ARG A 269 5.15 -23.81 11.14
CA ARG A 269 6.03 -24.37 12.18
C ARG A 269 7.43 -24.66 11.65
N ASP A 270 7.52 -24.96 10.35
CA ASP A 270 8.76 -25.30 9.70
C ASP A 270 9.51 -24.06 9.19
N THR A 271 10.81 -24.24 8.94
CA THR A 271 11.62 -23.25 8.23
C THR A 271 11.30 -23.36 6.73
N ILE A 272 10.82 -22.27 6.13
CA ILE A 272 10.50 -22.24 4.71
C ILE A 272 11.43 -21.27 3.98
N MET A 273 11.80 -21.61 2.75
CA MET A 273 12.57 -20.76 1.87
C MET A 273 11.73 -20.43 0.64
N PHE A 274 11.68 -19.16 0.26
CA PHE A 274 10.92 -18.72 -0.90
C PHE A 274 11.54 -17.49 -1.55
N SER A 275 11.26 -17.30 -2.84
CA SER A 275 11.69 -16.11 -3.58
C SER A 275 11.02 -14.84 -2.99
N PRO A 276 11.73 -13.70 -2.88
CA PRO A 276 11.14 -12.42 -2.47
C PRO A 276 9.88 -12.03 -3.25
N ASN A 277 9.72 -12.49 -4.50
CA ASN A 277 8.53 -12.27 -5.31
C ASN A 277 7.26 -12.93 -4.73
N MET A 278 7.42 -13.95 -3.88
CA MET A 278 6.33 -14.66 -3.19
C MET A 278 5.94 -13.99 -1.86
N CYS A 279 6.66 -12.93 -1.45
CA CYS A 279 6.41 -12.20 -0.21
C CYS A 279 4.94 -11.74 -0.05
N PRO A 280 4.27 -11.18 -1.09
CA PRO A 280 2.86 -10.81 -0.98
C PRO A 280 1.95 -12.01 -0.67
N LEU A 281 2.20 -13.16 -1.31
CA LEU A 281 1.44 -14.39 -1.08
C LEU A 281 1.71 -14.97 0.31
N PHE A 282 2.95 -14.88 0.79
CA PHE A 282 3.32 -15.29 2.15
C PHE A 282 2.53 -14.50 3.20
N PHE A 283 2.57 -13.16 3.15
CA PHE A 283 1.82 -12.34 4.11
C PHE A 283 0.30 -12.50 3.97
N GLN A 284 -0.21 -12.76 2.76
CA GLN A 284 -1.62 -13.12 2.57
C GLN A 284 -1.97 -14.46 3.25
N LYS A 285 -1.09 -15.46 3.21
CA LYS A 285 -1.31 -16.74 3.91
C LYS A 285 -1.27 -16.56 5.42
N VAL A 286 -0.30 -15.81 5.93
CA VAL A 286 -0.20 -15.51 7.37
C VAL A 286 -1.45 -14.75 7.84
N SER A 287 -1.90 -13.74 7.09
CA SER A 287 -3.07 -12.95 7.47
C SER A 287 -4.37 -13.78 7.51
N ARG A 288 -4.54 -14.78 6.63
CA ARG A 288 -5.68 -15.72 6.69
C ARG A 288 -5.71 -16.58 7.95
N VAL A 289 -4.55 -16.89 8.52
CA VAL A 289 -4.47 -17.65 9.79
C VAL A 289 -4.80 -16.75 10.97
N ILE A 290 -4.36 -15.49 10.92
CA ILE A 290 -4.56 -14.51 12.01
C ILE A 290 -5.98 -13.96 12.04
N LYS A 291 -6.50 -13.64 10.86
CA LYS A 291 -7.87 -13.18 10.63
C LYS A 291 -8.54 -14.27 9.81
N PRO A 292 -8.97 -15.39 10.42
CA PRO A 292 -9.81 -16.34 9.72
C PRO A 292 -11.05 -15.57 9.26
N SER A 293 -11.15 -15.33 7.96
CA SER A 293 -12.35 -14.78 7.35
C SER A 293 -13.49 -15.71 7.73
N CYS A 294 -14.38 -15.22 8.60
CA CYS A 294 -15.67 -15.85 8.86
C CYS A 294 -16.49 -15.85 7.58
#